data_AF-A0AAN7IV25-F1
#
_entry.id   AF-A0AAN7IV25-F1
#
_cell.length_a   1.000
_cell.length_b   1.000
_cell.length_c   1.000
_cell.angle_alpha   90.00
_cell.angle_beta   90.00
_cell.angle_gamma   90.00
#
_symmetry.space_group_name_H-M   'P 1'
#
loop_
_entity.id
_entity.type
_entity.pdbx_description
1 polymer ?
#
loop_
_entity_poly.entity_id
_entity_poly.type
_entity_poly.pdbx_seq_one_letter_code
_entity_poly.pdbx_strand_id
1 'polypeptide(L)' 'MKAAEEHRRSTVMPCLQVLRISDCPKLKSLPDFLCTTPSKDLEIDRRPILSQSCQRGIGEDWLKISDIPNIWIDCERV' A
#
# COMPACT_ATOMS: atom_id res chain seq x y z
N MET A 1 5.54 -36.26 -1.52
CA MET A 1 5.61 -35.74 -2.90
C MET A 1 4.61 -34.59 -3.00
N LYS A 2 5.10 -33.41 -3.42
CA LYS A 2 4.44 -32.23 -4.04
C LYS A 2 3.06 -31.79 -3.51
N ALA A 3 2.78 -30.53 -3.22
CA ALA A 3 3.50 -29.29 -3.44
C ALA A 3 3.10 -28.33 -2.31
N ALA A 4 4.11 -27.79 -1.61
CA ALA A 4 3.91 -26.47 -1.03
C ALA A 4 3.85 -25.56 -2.25
N GLU A 5 2.63 -25.19 -2.63
CA GLU A 5 2.38 -24.14 -3.60
C GLU A 5 2.94 -22.86 -2.97
N GLU A 6 4.24 -22.64 -3.09
CA GLU A 6 4.82 -21.32 -2.98
C GLU A 6 4.07 -20.50 -4.02
N HIS A 7 3.12 -19.70 -3.54
CA HIS A 7 2.54 -18.64 -4.32
C HIS A 7 3.71 -17.74 -4.71
N ARG A 8 4.30 -17.99 -5.89
CA ARG A 8 5.36 -17.18 -6.46
C ARG A 8 4.88 -15.76 -6.35
N ARG A 9 5.52 -14.98 -5.47
CA ARG A 9 5.23 -13.56 -5.26
C ARG A 9 5.58 -12.89 -6.59
N SER A 10 4.62 -12.87 -7.51
CA SER A 10 4.76 -12.23 -8.80
C SER A 10 4.65 -10.74 -8.51
N THR A 11 5.80 -10.09 -8.46
CA THR A 11 5.85 -8.65 -8.27
C THR A 11 5.39 -7.98 -9.57
N VAL A 12 4.19 -7.39 -9.53
CA VAL A 12 3.60 -6.69 -10.69
C VAL A 12 4.43 -5.45 -11.05
N MET A 13 5.03 -4.79 -10.05
CA MET A 13 5.82 -3.58 -10.24
C MET A 13 7.19 -3.69 -9.54
N PRO A 14 8.15 -4.47 -10.09
CA PRO A 14 9.40 -4.79 -9.42
C PRO A 14 10.34 -3.59 -9.21
N CYS A 15 10.11 -2.51 -9.95
CA CYS A 15 10.92 -1.30 -9.89
C CYS A 15 10.18 -0.10 -9.29
N LEU A 16 8.95 -0.26 -8.79
CA LEU A 16 8.23 0.86 -8.18
C LEU A 16 8.92 1.21 -6.86
N GLN A 17 9.42 2.44 -6.77
CA GLN A 17 10.08 2.96 -5.58
C GLN A 17 9.18 3.94 -4.82
N VAL A 18 8.38 4.72 -5.54
CA VAL A 18 7.53 5.78 -4.99
C VAL A 18 6.13 5.63 -5.57
N LEU A 19 5.12 5.56 -4.71
CA LEU A 19 3.71 5.63 -5.08
C LEU A 19 3.08 6.86 -4.42
N ARG A 20 2.53 7.76 -5.23
CA ARG A 20 1.77 8.93 -4.75
C ARG A 20 0.33 8.85 -5.22
N ILE A 21 -0.59 8.96 -4.28
CA ILE A 21 -2.03 9.01 -4.50
C ILE A 21 -2.52 10.34 -3.96
N SER A 22 -3.05 11.18 -4.85
CA SER A 22 -3.52 12.52 -4.48
C SER A 22 -4.87 12.80 -5.13
N ASP A 23 -5.78 13.43 -4.39
CA ASP A 23 -7.06 13.93 -4.91
C ASP A 23 -7.90 12.85 -5.63
N CYS A 24 -7.98 11.67 -5.03
CA CYS A 24 -8.70 10.51 -5.56
C CYS A 24 -9.94 10.19 -4.69
N PRO A 25 -11.01 11.00 -4.72
CA PRO A 25 -12.13 10.91 -3.78
C PRO A 25 -12.95 9.61 -3.90
N LYS A 26 -12.88 8.92 -5.04
CA LYS A 26 -13.58 7.65 -5.28
C LYS A 26 -12.73 6.43 -4.95
N LEU A 27 -11.43 6.60 -4.69
CA LEU A 27 -10.54 5.50 -4.35
C LEU A 27 -10.76 5.12 -2.89
N LYS A 28 -11.36 3.94 -2.68
CA LYS A 28 -11.75 3.45 -1.36
C LYS A 28 -10.74 2.51 -0.74
N SER A 29 -9.96 1.82 -1.56
CA SER A 29 -8.99 0.84 -1.10
C SER A 29 -7.75 0.77 -1.97
N LEU A 30 -6.70 0.22 -1.37
CA LEU A 30 -5.46 -0.06 -2.07
C LEU A 30 -5.49 -1.46 -2.71
N PRO A 31 -4.85 -1.61 -3.89
CA PRO A 31 -4.74 -2.91 -4.53
C PRO A 31 -3.77 -3.83 -3.80
N ASP A 32 -4.08 -5.13 -3.79
CA ASP A 32 -3.35 -6.13 -3.01
C ASP A 32 -1.90 -6.33 -3.48
N PHE A 33 -1.58 -6.02 -4.74
CA PHE A 33 -0.21 -6.14 -5.25
C PHE A 33 0.79 -5.21 -4.53
N LEU A 34 0.33 -4.21 -3.79
CA LEU A 34 1.23 -3.33 -3.04
C LEU A 34 2.00 -4.08 -1.95
N CYS A 35 1.44 -5.17 -1.40
CA CYS A 35 2.16 -6.03 -0.45
C CYS A 35 3.32 -6.81 -1.12
N THR A 36 3.26 -7.01 -2.45
CA THR A 36 4.30 -7.70 -3.22
C THR A 36 5.30 -6.76 -3.87
N THR A 37 5.05 -5.46 -3.80
CA THR A 37 5.82 -4.41 -4.45
C THR A 37 6.91 -3.88 -3.52
N PRO A 38 8.18 -3.81 -3.95
CA PRO A 38 9.27 -3.27 -3.14
C PRO A 38 9.27 -1.73 -3.12
N SER A 39 8.11 -1.13 -2.81
CA SER A 39 7.97 0.32 -2.71
C SER A 39 8.70 0.81 -1.47
N LYS A 40 9.41 1.93 -1.58
CA LYS A 40 10.08 2.58 -0.46
C LYS A 40 9.21 3.68 0.13
N ASP A 41 8.54 4.43 -0.74
CA ASP A 41 7.77 5.60 -0.36
C ASP A 41 6.31 5.45 -0.85
N LEU A 42 5.37 5.64 0.07
CA LEU A 42 3.94 5.77 -0.21
C LEU A 42 3.45 7.11 0.34
N GLU A 43 2.76 7.88 -0.48
CA GLU A 43 2.19 9.17 -0.09
C GLU A 43 0.71 9.21 -0.50
N ILE A 44 -0.18 9.41 0.47
CA ILE A 44 -1.62 9.51 0.29
C ILE A 44 -2.06 10.86 0.82
N ASP A 45 -2.46 11.78 -0.06
CA ASP A 45 -2.82 13.14 0.33
C ASP A 45 -4.25 13.53 -0.02
N ARG A 46 -4.79 14.45 0.79
CA ARG A 46 -6.07 15.15 0.64
C ARG A 46 -7.28 14.27 0.92
N ARG A 47 -7.44 13.89 2.20
CA ARG A 47 -8.62 13.25 2.82
C ARG A 47 -9.43 12.34 1.88
N PRO A 48 -8.82 11.43 1.10
CA PRO A 48 -9.58 10.42 0.38
C PRO A 48 -10.11 9.42 1.41
N ILE A 49 -11.21 8.73 1.11
CA ILE A 49 -11.72 7.61 1.96
C ILE A 49 -10.59 6.61 2.29
N LEU A 50 -9.63 6.48 1.37
CA LEU A 50 -8.40 5.74 1.52
C LEU A 50 -7.51 6.13 2.71
N SER A 51 -7.39 7.42 3.08
CA SER A 51 -6.49 7.81 4.18
C SER A 51 -6.96 7.23 5.53
N GLN A 52 -8.28 7.04 5.67
CA GLN A 52 -8.87 6.36 6.83
C GLN A 52 -8.63 4.85 6.79
N SER A 53 -8.74 4.22 5.61
CA SER A 53 -8.49 2.77 5.47
C SER A 53 -7.00 2.41 5.58
N CYS A 54 -6.10 3.37 5.40
CA CYS A 54 -4.66 3.22 5.58
C CYS A 54 -4.16 3.63 6.98
N GLN A 55 -5.06 3.93 7.93
CA GLN A 55 -4.65 4.37 9.26
C GLN A 55 -3.90 3.26 10.03
N ARG A 56 -2.74 3.61 10.60
CA ARG A 56 -1.84 2.66 11.26
C ARG A 56 -2.55 1.80 12.32
N GLY A 57 -2.50 0.48 12.12
CA GLY A 57 -3.00 -0.53 13.08
C GLY A 57 -4.52 -0.67 13.17
N ILE A 58 -5.30 0.19 12.51
CA ILE A 58 -6.77 0.22 12.57
C ILE A 58 -7.38 0.02 11.18
N GLY A 59 -6.75 0.59 10.15
CA GLY A 59 -7.24 0.60 8.80
C GLY A 59 -7.15 -0.77 8.11
N GLU A 60 -8.19 -1.13 7.36
CA GLU A 60 -8.27 -2.41 6.62
C GLU A 60 -7.15 -2.57 5.58
N ASP A 61 -6.71 -1.47 4.98
CA ASP A 61 -5.63 -1.48 3.99
C ASP A 61 -4.23 -1.36 4.62
N TRP A 62 -4.12 -1.17 5.95
CA TRP A 62 -2.83 -1.03 6.62
C TRP A 62 -1.92 -2.23 6.36
N LEU A 63 -2.47 -3.46 6.40
CA LEU A 63 -1.71 -4.69 6.14
C LEU A 63 -1.14 -4.78 4.72
N LYS A 64 -1.69 -4.02 3.76
CA LYS A 64 -1.20 -4.00 2.38
C LYS A 64 0.02 -3.11 2.22
N ILE A 65 0.20 -2.15 3.12
CA ILE A 65 1.24 -1.13 3.07
C ILE A 65 2.21 -1.19 4.26
N SER A 66 1.94 -2.02 5.28
CA SER A 66 2.76 -2.12 6.49
C SER A 66 4.21 -2.52 6.23
N ASP A 67 4.48 -3.15 5.09
CA ASP A 67 5.81 -3.56 4.66
C ASP A 67 6.60 -2.41 3.99
N ILE A 68 5.95 -1.27 3.70
CA ILE A 68 6.57 -0.09 3.09
C ILE A 68 7.26 0.73 4.18
N PRO A 69 8.55 1.11 4.03
CA PRO A 69 9.31 1.76 5.08
C PRO A 69 8.93 3.23 5.31
N ASN A 70 8.51 3.97 4.27
CA ASN A 70 8.11 5.37 4.40
C ASN A 70 6.67 5.55 3.91
N ILE A 71 5.75 5.76 4.85
CA ILE A 71 4.33 5.99 4.57
C ILE A 71 3.97 7.39 5.06
N TRP A 72 3.42 8.19 4.16
CA TRP A 72 2.92 9.54 4.42
C TRP A 72 1.43 9.57 4.11
N ILE A 73 0.62 10.02 5.07
CA ILE A 73 -0.83 10.16 4.96
C ILE A 73 -1.21 11.57 5.38
N ASP A 74 -1.88 12.32 4.52
CA ASP A 74 -2.33 13.69 4.77
C ASP A 74 -1.17 14.58 5.30
N CYS A 75 0.00 14.50 4.65
CA CYS A 75 1.26 15.16 5.05
C CYS A 75 1.87 14.71 6.39
N GLU A 76 1.36 13.65 7.02
CA GLU A 76 1.90 13.09 8.27
C GLU A 76 2.56 11.73 8.03
N ARG A 77 3.75 11.53 8.60
CA ARG A 77 4.44 10.22 8.53
C ARG A 77 3.89 9.29 9.61
N VAL A 78 3.46 8.09 9.23
CA VAL A 78 2.83 7.10 10.12
C VAL A 78 3.68 5.87 10.39
#